data_AF-A0A090F5A1-F1
#
_entry.id   AF-A0A090F5A1-F1
#
_cell.length_a   1.000
_cell.length_b   1.000
_cell.length_c   1.000
_cell.angle_alpha   90.00
_cell.angle_beta   90.00
_cell.angle_gamma   90.00
#
_symmetry.space_group_name_H-M   'P 1'
#
loop_
_entity.id
_entity.type
_entity.pdbx_description
1 polymer ?
#
loop_
_entity_poly.entity_id
_entity_poly.type
_entity_poly.pdbx_seq_one_letter_code
_entity_poly.pdbx_strand_id
1 'polypeptide(L)' 'MQAAAVRANEPGNRLYELFRSQTVPDSYTLVEIYEDEAVLAAHRASPHMAKSRPLTTPFLIGPPVMDAFDVVSHLG' A
#
# COMPACT_ATOMS: atom_id res chain seq x y z
N MET A 1 3.06 -12.42 1.00
CA MET A 1 2.18 -12.56 2.19
C MET A 1 1.41 -11.29 2.51
N GLN A 2 2.04 -10.11 2.49
CA GLN A 2 1.41 -8.82 2.85
C GLN A 2 0.11 -8.55 2.09
N ALA A 3 0.12 -8.54 0.76
CA ALA A 3 -1.08 -8.27 -0.05
C ALA A 3 -2.23 -9.25 0.25
N ALA A 4 -1.92 -10.54 0.43
CA ALA A 4 -2.92 -11.54 0.83
C ALA A 4 -3.47 -11.28 2.24
N ALA A 5 -2.61 -10.85 3.18
CA ALA A 5 -3.02 -10.51 4.54
C ALA A 5 -3.88 -9.24 4.58
N VAL A 6 -3.56 -8.21 3.80
CA VAL A 6 -4.40 -7.00 3.67
C VAL A 6 -5.78 -7.40 3.15
N ARG A 7 -5.84 -8.10 2.00
CA ARG A 7 -7.11 -8.52 1.39
C ARG A 7 -7.97 -9.39 2.30
N ALA A 8 -7.36 -10.20 3.15
CA ALA A 8 -8.08 -11.10 4.06
C ALA A 8 -8.51 -10.44 5.37
N ASN A 9 -7.78 -9.43 5.86
CA ASN A 9 -7.95 -8.92 7.23
C ASN A 9 -8.37 -7.44 7.31
N GLU A 10 -8.39 -6.71 6.19
CA GLU A 10 -8.66 -5.27 6.17
C GLU A 10 -9.88 -4.95 5.29
N PRO A 11 -11.12 -5.12 5.80
CA PRO A 11 -12.34 -4.89 5.00
C PRO A 11 -12.54 -3.43 4.57
N GLY A 12 -11.87 -2.48 5.23
CA GLY A 12 -11.86 -1.06 4.86
C GLY A 12 -10.80 -0.69 3.81
N ASN A 13 -9.92 -1.62 3.41
CA ASN A 13 -9.05 -1.44 2.25
C ASN A 13 -9.89 -1.66 0.96
N ARG A 14 -9.90 -0.67 0.07
CA ARG A 14 -10.66 -0.68 -1.19
C ARG A 14 -9.78 -1.06 -2.38
N LEU A 15 -8.47 -0.82 -2.28
CA LEU A 15 -7.48 -1.22 -3.28
C LEU A 15 -6.16 -1.51 -2.57
N TYR A 16 -5.48 -2.57 -3.00
CA TYR A 16 -4.10 -2.87 -2.63
C TYR A 16 -3.43 -3.61 -3.79
N GLU A 17 -2.75 -2.84 -4.65
CA GLU A 17 -2.21 -3.36 -5.92
C GLU A 17 -0.81 -2.80 -6.22
N LEU A 18 0.09 -3.69 -6.66
CA LEU A 18 1.47 -3.35 -6.97
C LEU A 18 1.66 -3.25 -8.48
N PHE A 19 2.05 -2.07 -8.96
CA PHE A 19 2.30 -1.81 -10.36
C PHE A 19 3.79 -1.80 -10.63
N ARG A 20 4.21 -2.42 -11.73
CA ARG A 20 5.57 -2.28 -12.26
C ARG A 20 5.58 -1.12 -13.26
N SER A 21 6.57 -0.23 -13.15
CA SER A 21 6.73 0.85 -14.13
C SER A 21 7.07 0.30 -15.51
N GLN A 22 6.47 0.88 -16.54
CA GLN A 22 6.78 0.58 -17.94
C GLN A 22 7.94 1.42 -18.48
N THR A 23 8.25 2.55 -17.82
CA THR A 23 9.19 3.56 -18.33
C THR A 23 10.41 3.75 -17.42
N VAL A 24 10.34 3.30 -16.16
CA VAL A 24 11.44 3.40 -15.19
C VAL A 24 11.87 1.97 -14.80
N PRO A 25 13.08 1.53 -15.18
CA PRO A 25 13.58 0.21 -14.81
C PRO A 25 13.56 -0.02 -13.30
N ASP A 26 13.25 -1.25 -12.89
CA ASP A 26 13.23 -1.72 -11.49
C ASP A 26 12.39 -0.88 -10.52
N SER A 27 11.46 -0.08 -11.03
CA SER A 27 10.55 0.76 -10.25
C SER A 27 9.17 0.12 -10.15
N TYR A 28 8.61 0.17 -8.94
CA TYR A 28 7.28 -0.30 -8.63
C TYR A 28 6.52 0.74 -7.79
N THR A 29 5.21 0.83 -7.99
CA THR A 29 4.31 1.69 -7.22
C THR A 29 3.24 0.84 -6.58
N LEU A 30 3.15 0.86 -5.26
CA LEU A 30 2.03 0.28 -4.53
C LEU A 30 0.95 1.35 -4.41
N VAL A 31 -0.23 1.08 -4.97
CA VAL A 31 -1.39 1.97 -4.84
C VAL A 31 -2.37 1.33 -3.88
N GLU A 32 -2.76 2.12 -2.88
CA GLU A 32 -3.62 1.71 -1.81
C GLU A 32 -4.77 2.73 -1.67
N ILE A 33 -5.99 2.24 -1.47
CA ILE A 33 -7.15 3.09 -1.17
C ILE A 33 -7.76 2.57 0.13
N TYR A 34 -7.94 3.47 1.10
CA TYR A 34 -8.58 3.18 2.37
C TYR A 34 -9.87 3.99 2.49
N GLU A 35 -10.83 3.45 3.23
CA GLU A 35 -12.12 4.11 3.49
C GLU A 35 -11.95 5.44 4.23
N ASP A 36 -11.03 5.50 5.21
CA ASP A 36 -10.70 6.70 5.96
C ASP A 36 -9.31 6.58 6.61
N GLU A 37 -8.88 7.66 7.30
CA GLU A 37 -7.59 7.70 8.01
C GLU A 37 -7.53 6.69 9.18
N ALA A 38 -8.65 6.34 9.82
CA ALA A 38 -8.65 5.37 10.91
C ALA A 38 -8.34 3.97 10.38
N VAL A 39 -8.87 3.60 9.20
CA VAL A 39 -8.51 2.35 8.53
C VAL A 39 -7.04 2.36 8.09
N LEU A 40 -6.54 3.46 7.53
CA LEU A 40 -5.12 3.58 7.16
C LEU A 40 -4.20 3.49 8.39
N ALA A 41 -4.58 4.09 9.52
CA ALA A 41 -3.83 3.97 10.77
C ALA A 41 -3.82 2.52 11.28
N ALA A 42 -4.95 1.82 11.23
CA ALA A 42 -5.05 0.41 11.60
C ALA A 42 -4.17 -0.47 10.70
N HIS A 43 -4.16 -0.21 9.39
CA HIS A 43 -3.27 -0.87 8.43
C HIS A 43 -1.80 -0.70 8.83
N ARG A 44 -1.36 0.55 9.05
CA ARG A 44 0.04 0.87 9.40
C ARG A 44 0.50 0.16 10.68
N ALA A 45 -0.40 -0.05 11.63
CA ALA A 45 -0.15 -0.72 12.90
C ALA A 45 -0.30 -2.26 12.85
N SER A 46 -0.66 -2.83 11.71
CA SER A 46 -1.06 -4.23 11.63
C SER A 46 0.09 -5.23 11.86
N PRO A 47 -0.19 -6.43 12.40
CA PRO A 47 0.85 -7.45 12.60
C PRO A 47 1.52 -7.90 11.30
N HIS A 48 0.81 -7.86 10.18
CA HIS A 48 1.38 -8.24 8.89
C HIS A 48 2.24 -7.13 8.28
N MET A 49 2.04 -5.85 8.62
CA MET A 49 3.02 -4.79 8.32
C MET A 49 4.35 -5.04 9.04
N ALA A 50 4.29 -5.26 10.36
CA ALA A 50 5.48 -5.50 11.16
C ALA A 50 6.29 -6.71 10.66
N LYS A 51 5.61 -7.78 10.23
CA LYS A 51 6.24 -8.98 9.66
C LYS A 51 6.80 -8.75 8.25
N SER A 52 6.15 -7.94 7.42
CA SER A 52 6.50 -7.82 5.99
C SER A 52 7.60 -6.78 5.75
N ARG A 53 7.62 -5.68 6.50
CA ARG A 53 8.59 -4.59 6.30
C ARG A 53 10.06 -5.06 6.30
N PRO A 54 10.53 -5.88 7.26
CA PRO A 54 11.92 -6.34 7.26
C PRO A 54 12.27 -7.20 6.03
N LEU A 55 11.28 -7.88 5.44
CA LEU A 55 11.47 -8.76 4.29
C LEU A 55 11.57 -7.97 2.98
N THR A 56 10.98 -6.78 2.91
CA THR A 56 11.01 -5.95 1.70
C THR A 56 12.20 -4.99 1.68
N THR A 57 12.71 -4.57 2.85
CA THR A 57 13.84 -3.63 2.97
C THR A 57 15.06 -3.97 2.08
N PRO A 58 15.53 -5.23 1.96
CA PRO A 58 16.72 -5.53 1.14
C PRO A 58 16.55 -5.27 -0.36
N PHE A 59 15.31 -5.12 -0.83
CA PHE A 59 14.99 -4.88 -2.25
C PHE A 59 14.81 -3.40 -2.58
N LEU A 60 14.99 -2.50 -1.59
CA LEU A 60 14.81 -1.06 -1.77
C LEU A 60 16.16 -0.35 -1.86
N ILE A 61 16.30 0.52 -2.87
CA ILE A 61 17.49 1.39 -3.05
C ILE A 61 17.50 2.52 -1.99
N GLY A 62 16.35 2.81 -1.39
CA GLY A 62 16.18 3.80 -0.32
C GLY A 62 14.73 3.83 0.18
N PRO A 63 14.37 4.78 1.06
CA PRO A 63 12.99 4.97 1.47
C PRO A 63 12.08 5.20 0.25
N PRO A 64 10.86 4.61 0.21
CA PRO A 64 9.93 4.87 -0.88
C PRO A 64 9.44 6.33 -0.82
N VAL A 65 9.19 6.90 -2.00
CA VAL A 65 8.44 8.15 -2.13
C VAL A 65 6.96 7.83 -1.92
N MET A 66 6.28 8.62 -1.08
CA MET A 66 4.88 8.42 -0.73
C MET A 66 4.11 9.69 -1.04
N ASP A 67 3.12 9.58 -1.92
CA ASP A 67 2.15 10.65 -2.19
C ASP A 67 0.78 10.25 -1.61
N ALA A 68 0.08 11.21 -1.01
CA ALA A 68 -1.26 11.03 -0.47
C ALA A 68 -2.26 11.82 -1.30
N PHE A 69 -3.41 11.21 -1.57
CA PHE A 69 -4.44 11.76 -2.44
C PHE A 69 -5.82 11.58 -1.81
N ASP A 70 -6.70 12.56 -2.06
CA ASP A 70 -8.12 12.39 -1.81
C ASP A 70 -8.78 11.76 -3.03
N VAL A 71 -9.61 10.74 -2.79
CA VAL A 71 -10.44 10.16 -3.85
C VAL A 71 -11.56 11.15 -4.17
N VAL A 72 -11.50 11.76 -5.36
CA VAL A 72 -12.57 12.61 -5.87
C VAL A 72 -13.53 11.76 -6.69
N SER A 73 -14.81 11.76 -6.31
CA SER A 73 -15.87 11.10 -7.07
C SER A 73 -15.92 11.67 -8.48
N HIS A 74 -16.03 10.79 -9.49
CA HIS A 74 -16.28 11.20 -10.87
C HIS A 74 -17.71 11.69 -11.11
N LEU A 75 -18.57 11.59 -10.09
CA LEU A 75 -19.92 12.14 -10.09
C LEU A 75 -19.96 13.36 -9.17
N GLY A 76 -19.96 14.55 -9.78
CA GLY A 76 -20.35 15.85 -9.19
C GLY A 76 -19.35 16.48 -8.27
#